data_AF-A0A968XBC3-F1
#
_entry.id   AF-A0A968XBC3-F1
#
_cell.length_a   1.000
_cell.length_b   1.000
_cell.length_c   1.000
_cell.angle_alpha   90.00
_cell.angle_beta   90.00
_cell.angle_gamma   90.00
#
_symmetry.space_group_name_H-M   'P 1'
#
loop_
_entity.id
_entity.type
_entity.pdbx_description
1 polymer ?
#
loop_
_entity_poly.entity_id
_entity_poly.type
_entity_poly.pdbx_seq_one_letter_code
_entity_poly.pdbx_strand_id
1 'polypeptide(L)'
;SWGVGLAVVGWKVDWDCWGRVARDRAMGGFCAELGTAIVVLGASSLGLPVSTSHALVGGVVGLAVVEGIDRLDFGVVRSILLTWVLTIPLAGGLGAIVFWGLGWVL
;
A
#
# COMPACT_ATOMS: atom_id res chain seq x y z
N SER A 1 -2.10 8.86 -18.62
CA SER A 1 -3.26 8.71 -17.71
C SER A 1 -2.84 8.64 -16.24
N TRP A 2 -1.88 7.79 -15.85
CA TRP A 2 -1.40 7.69 -14.46
C TRP A 2 -0.69 8.94 -13.92
N GLY A 3 0.16 9.57 -14.73
CA GLY A 3 0.89 10.78 -14.32
C GLY A 3 0.00 11.98 -13.99
N VAL A 4 -1.17 12.09 -14.63
CA VAL A 4 -2.13 13.17 -14.37
C VAL A 4 -2.82 12.95 -13.02
N GLY A 5 -3.22 11.72 -12.70
CA GLY A 5 -3.83 11.40 -11.40
C GLY A 5 -2.86 11.64 -10.23
N LEU A 6 -1.61 11.23 -10.38
CA LEU A 6 -0.56 11.51 -9.40
C LEU A 6 -0.27 13.01 -9.26
N ALA A 7 -0.27 13.76 -10.37
CA ALA A 7 -0.08 15.20 -10.32
C ALA A 7 -1.22 15.93 -9.60
N VAL A 8 -2.47 15.55 -9.85
CA VAL A 8 -3.65 16.20 -9.26
C VAL A 8 -3.79 15.89 -7.77
N VAL A 9 -3.55 14.64 -7.37
CA VAL A 9 -3.68 14.23 -5.96
C VAL A 9 -2.41 14.53 -5.16
N GLY A 10 -1.24 14.35 -5.76
CA GLY A 10 0.06 14.55 -5.13
C GLY A 10 0.44 16.02 -4.90
N TRP A 11 -0.16 16.97 -5.63
CA TRP A 11 0.10 18.40 -5.42
C TRP A 11 -0.30 18.91 -4.03
N LYS A 12 -1.15 18.19 -3.30
CA LYS A 12 -1.64 18.60 -1.97
C LYS A 12 -0.67 18.32 -0.83
N VAL A 13 0.51 17.74 -1.07
CA VAL A 13 1.40 17.37 0.03
C VAL A 13 2.36 18.50 0.42
N ASP A 14 2.37 18.81 1.72
CA ASP A 14 3.25 19.79 2.33
C ASP A 14 4.72 19.33 2.36
N TRP A 15 5.63 20.13 1.80
CA TRP A 15 7.05 19.80 1.68
C TRP A 15 7.79 19.77 3.02
N ASP A 16 7.35 20.58 3.99
CA ASP A 16 7.96 20.64 5.32
C ASP A 16 7.64 19.38 6.13
N CYS A 17 6.43 18.83 5.97
CA CYS A 17 6.05 17.54 6.51
C CYS A 17 6.96 16.42 6.00
N TRP A 18 7.19 16.36 4.69
CA TRP A 18 8.09 15.35 4.10
C TRP A 18 9.51 15.47 4.61
N GLY A 19 10.05 16.69 4.72
CA GLY A 19 11.41 16.91 5.24
C GLY A 19 11.61 16.40 6.67
N ARG A 20 10.58 16.50 7.52
CA ARG A 20 10.59 15.96 8.89
C ARG A 20 10.50 14.43 8.90
N VAL A 21 9.52 13.88 8.18
CA VAL A 21 9.31 12.41 8.10
C VAL A 21 10.55 11.71 7.51
N ALA A 22 11.13 12.29 6.46
CA ALA A 22 12.33 11.75 5.82
C ALA A 22 13.54 11.75 6.78
N ARG A 23 13.67 12.75 7.65
CA ARG A 23 14.79 12.83 8.60
C ARG A 23 14.71 11.80 9.71
N ASP A 24 13.51 11.56 10.24
CA ASP A 24 13.33 10.74 11.44
C ASP A 24 13.51 9.24 11.17
N ARG A 25 13.27 8.76 9.94
CA ARG A 25 13.43 7.34 9.56
C ARG A 25 14.06 7.11 8.18
N ALA A 26 14.96 7.99 7.75
CA ALA A 26 15.55 7.95 6.40
C ALA A 26 16.09 6.56 6.02
N MET A 27 16.94 6.00 6.87
CA MET A 27 17.67 4.77 6.56
C MET A 27 16.78 3.54 6.65
N GLY A 28 15.96 3.44 7.70
CA GLY A 28 15.04 2.32 7.89
C GLY A 28 13.99 2.25 6.77
N GLY A 29 13.34 3.37 6.46
CA GLY A 29 12.36 3.46 5.38
C GLY A 29 12.95 3.07 4.02
N PHE A 30 14.15 3.54 3.71
CA PHE A 30 14.87 3.17 2.49
C PHE A 30 15.17 1.65 2.43
N CYS A 31 15.62 1.05 3.52
CA CYS A 31 15.86 -0.40 3.58
C CYS A 31 14.56 -1.21 3.40
N ALA A 32 13.45 -0.77 4.00
CA ALA A 32 12.15 -1.42 3.84
C ALA A 32 11.64 -1.35 2.38
N GLU A 33 11.81 -0.19 1.73
CA GLU A 33 11.45 -0.01 0.32
C GLU A 33 12.34 -0.82 -0.62
N LEU A 34 13.66 -0.87 -0.38
CA LEU A 34 14.57 -1.71 -1.17
C LEU A 34 14.22 -3.19 -1.04
N GLY A 35 13.97 -3.69 0.18
CA GLY A 35 13.56 -5.08 0.40
C GLY A 35 12.26 -5.40 -0.34
N THR A 36 11.28 -4.49 -0.25
CA THR A 36 10.02 -4.58 -0.99
C THR A 36 10.26 -4.62 -2.50
N ALA A 37 11.08 -3.71 -3.03
CA ALA A 37 11.38 -3.62 -4.44
C ALA A 37 12.06 -4.90 -4.95
N ILE A 38 13.02 -5.46 -4.22
CA ILE A 38 13.68 -6.72 -4.58
C ILE A 38 12.67 -7.85 -4.68
N VAL A 39 11.76 -7.98 -3.69
CA VAL A 39 10.73 -9.02 -3.69
C VAL A 39 9.76 -8.85 -4.85
N VAL A 40 9.27 -7.62 -5.07
CA VAL A 40 8.32 -7.31 -6.16
C VAL A 40 8.97 -7.54 -7.52
N LEU A 41 10.20 -7.06 -7.74
CA LEU A 41 10.92 -7.21 -9.00
C LEU A 41 11.28 -8.68 -9.26
N GLY A 42 11.70 -9.42 -8.22
CA GLY A 42 11.98 -10.85 -8.31
C GLY A 42 10.72 -11.67 -8.62
N ALA A 43 9.59 -11.34 -8.02
CA ALA A 43 8.34 -12.04 -8.33
C ALA A 43 7.79 -11.65 -9.72
N SER A 44 7.94 -10.38 -10.11
CA SER A 44 7.52 -9.89 -11.42
C SER A 44 8.34 -10.52 -12.55
N SER A 45 9.64 -10.75 -12.35
CA SER A 45 10.49 -11.41 -13.35
C SER A 45 10.14 -12.90 -13.53
N LEU A 46 9.56 -13.53 -12.51
CA LEU A 46 9.02 -14.89 -12.56
C LEU A 46 7.58 -14.95 -13.13
N GLY A 47 6.99 -13.81 -13.48
CA GLY A 47 5.62 -13.73 -14.00
C GLY A 47 4.53 -13.98 -12.95
N LEU A 48 4.88 -13.94 -11.66
CA LEU A 48 3.92 -14.15 -10.58
C LEU A 48 3.16 -12.84 -10.30
N PRO A 49 1.81 -12.86 -10.25
CA PRO A 49 1.05 -11.69 -9.86
C PRO A 49 1.25 -11.42 -8.36
N VAL A 50 2.02 -10.39 -8.04
CA VAL A 50 2.28 -9.96 -6.65
C VAL A 50 1.63 -8.61 -6.36
N SER A 51 1.08 -8.49 -5.16
CA SER A 51 0.54 -7.24 -4.63
C SER A 51 1.64 -6.39 -4.01
N THR A 52 1.97 -5.26 -4.65
CA THR A 52 2.95 -4.29 -4.15
C THR A 52 2.57 -3.71 -2.78
N SER A 53 1.28 -3.57 -2.49
CA SER A 53 0.79 -3.12 -1.19
C SER A 53 1.12 -4.10 -0.07
N HIS A 54 0.95 -5.40 -0.30
CA HIS A 54 1.30 -6.42 0.69
C HIS A 54 2.81 -6.52 0.88
N ALA A 55 3.58 -6.42 -0.21
CA ALA A 55 5.04 -6.42 -0.14
C ALA A 55 5.55 -5.22 0.68
N LEU A 56 5.00 -4.02 0.47
CA LEU A 56 5.43 -2.81 1.17
C LEU A 56 5.06 -2.85 2.66
N VAL A 57 3.84 -3.27 3.00
CA VAL A 57 3.44 -3.46 4.41
C VAL A 57 4.31 -4.53 5.07
N GLY A 58 4.61 -5.63 4.39
CA GLY A 58 5.53 -6.66 4.87
C GLY A 58 6.95 -6.13 5.10
N GLY A 59 7.47 -5.29 4.21
CA GLY A 59 8.77 -4.65 4.34
C GLY A 59 8.85 -3.70 5.55
N VAL A 60 7.83 -2.87 5.77
CA VAL A 60 7.76 -1.95 6.91
C VAL A 60 7.61 -2.72 8.24
N VAL A 61 6.75 -3.74 8.27
CA VAL A 61 6.61 -4.60 9.46
C VAL A 61 7.90 -5.36 9.75
N GLY A 62 8.56 -5.89 8.71
CA GLY A 62 9.85 -6.57 8.84
C GLY A 62 10.94 -5.64 9.40
N LEU A 63 11.04 -4.41 8.91
CA LEU A 63 11.92 -3.39 9.48
C LEU A 63 11.60 -3.10 10.95
N ALA A 64 10.32 -2.92 11.28
CA ALA A 64 9.90 -2.65 12.66
C ALA A 64 10.26 -3.81 13.60
N VAL A 65 10.19 -5.05 13.15
CA VAL A 65 10.64 -6.21 13.92
C VAL A 65 12.16 -6.16 14.18
N VAL A 66 12.95 -5.70 13.20
CA VAL A 66 14.41 -5.54 13.34
C VAL A 66 14.78 -4.37 14.26
N GLU A 67 14.07 -3.25 14.17
CA GLU A 67 14.29 -2.05 15.02
C GLU A 67 13.69 -2.19 16.44
N GLY A 68 12.87 -3.21 16.67
CA GLY A 68 12.16 -3.48 17.92
C GLY A 68 10.64 -3.38 17.76
N ILE A 69 9.93 -4.47 18.12
CA ILE A 69 8.48 -4.59 17.95
C ILE A 69 7.68 -3.52 18.69
N ASP A 70 8.24 -2.92 19.74
CA ASP A 70 7.65 -1.80 20.48
C ASP A 70 7.49 -0.54 19.63
N ARG A 71 8.21 -0.43 18.50
CA ARG A 71 8.06 0.66 17.53
C ARG A 71 6.94 0.41 16.51
N LEU A 72 6.31 -0.76 16.53
CA LEU A 72 5.21 -1.12 15.64
C LEU A 72 3.88 -0.68 16.23
N ASP A 73 3.17 0.21 15.52
CA ASP A 73 1.80 0.54 15.87
C ASP A 73 0.86 -0.58 15.41
N PHE A 74 0.54 -1.49 16.33
CA PHE A 74 -0.40 -2.59 16.10
C PHE A 74 -1.82 -2.11 15.73
N GLY A 75 -2.21 -0.91 16.14
CA GLY A 75 -3.48 -0.30 15.75
C GLY A 75 -3.51 0.01 14.25
N VAL A 76 -2.42 0.57 13.73
CA VAL A 76 -2.25 0.85 12.29
C VAL A 76 -2.21 -0.45 11.49
N VAL A 77 -1.41 -1.43 11.92
CA VAL A 77 -1.33 -2.74 11.25
C VAL A 77 -2.71 -3.42 11.19
N ARG A 78 -3.43 -3.41 12.30
CA ARG A 78 -4.80 -3.96 12.37
C ARG A 78 -5.76 -3.21 11.44
N SER A 79 -5.68 -1.89 11.38
CA SER A 79 -6.50 -1.08 10.48
C SER A 79 -6.26 -1.43 9.01
N ILE A 80 -5.00 -1.62 8.62
CA ILE A 80 -4.62 -2.05 7.27
C ILE A 80 -5.21 -3.44 6.96
N LEU A 81 -5.06 -4.40 7.87
CA LEU A 81 -5.61 -5.76 7.70
C LEU A 81 -7.14 -5.75 7.57
N LEU A 82 -7.82 -4.99 8.44
CA LEU A 82 -9.28 -4.83 8.37
C LEU A 82 -9.71 -4.19 7.05
N THR A 83 -8.95 -3.22 6.55
CA THR A 83 -9.22 -2.58 5.26
C THR A 83 -9.13 -3.59 4.12
N TRP A 84 -8.12 -4.47 4.09
CA TRP A 84 -8.01 -5.50 3.05
C TRP A 84 -9.17 -6.49 3.06
N VAL A 85 -9.62 -6.89 4.25
CA VAL A 85 -10.78 -7.78 4.36
C VAL A 85 -12.07 -7.07 3.94
N LEU A 86 -12.20 -5.77 4.23
CA LEU A 86 -13.39 -4.98 3.91
C LEU A 86 -13.46 -4.54 2.44
N THR A 87 -12.32 -4.33 1.77
CA THR A 87 -12.30 -3.87 0.37
C THR A 87 -12.79 -4.95 -0.59
N ILE A 88 -12.53 -6.24 -0.33
CA ILE A 88 -13.00 -7.36 -1.16
C ILE A 88 -14.54 -7.41 -1.25
N PRO A 89 -15.31 -7.47 -0.14
CA PRO A 89 -16.76 -7.51 -0.19
C PRO A 89 -17.37 -6.21 -0.72
N LEU A 90 -16.76 -5.04 -0.42
CA LEU A 90 -17.24 -3.77 -0.98
C LEU A 90 -17.06 -3.72 -2.50
N ALA A 91 -15.88 -4.11 -3.02
CA ALA A 91 -15.62 -4.14 -4.45
C ALA A 91 -16.50 -5.18 -5.16
N GLY A 92 -16.64 -6.37 -4.58
CA GLY A 92 -17.54 -7.41 -5.11
C GLY A 92 -19.00 -7.00 -5.09
N GLY A 93 -19.47 -6.38 -4.00
CA GLY A 93 -20.84 -5.89 -3.86
C GLY A 93 -21.17 -4.77 -4.84
N LEU A 94 -20.29 -3.77 -4.97
CA LEU A 94 -20.44 -2.70 -5.96
C LEU A 94 -20.42 -3.25 -7.39
N GLY A 95 -19.51 -4.19 -7.69
CA GLY A 95 -19.45 -4.85 -8.99
C GLY A 95 -20.74 -5.60 -9.32
N ALA A 96 -21.30 -6.33 -8.35
CA ALA A 96 -22.56 -7.04 -8.50
C ALA A 96 -23.74 -6.07 -8.74
N ILE A 97 -23.80 -4.96 -8.00
CA ILE A 97 -24.84 -3.93 -8.17
C ILE A 97 -24.78 -3.32 -9.57
N VAL A 98 -23.58 -2.95 -10.03
CA VAL A 98 -23.39 -2.36 -11.37
C VAL A 98 -23.75 -3.36 -12.46
N PHE A 99 -23.30 -4.62 -12.34
CA PHE A 99 -23.60 -5.66 -13.33
C PHE A 99 -25.10 -5.94 -13.41
N TRP A 100 -25.78 -6.05 -12.26
CA TRP A 100 -27.21 -6.28 -12.22
C TRP A 100 -27.97 -5.09 -12.80
N GLY A 101 -27.61 -3.85 -12.42
CA GLY A 101 -28.22 -2.63 -12.96
C GLY A 101 -28.03 -2.44 -14.47
N LEU A 102 -26.87 -2.81 -15.02
CA LEU A 102 -26.64 -2.77 -16.47
C LEU A 102 -27.52 -3.79 -17.21
N GLY A 103 -27.74 -4.96 -16.61
CA GLY A 103 -28.62 -6.01 -17.15
C GLY A 103 -30.11 -5.66 -17.15
N TRP A 104 -30.54 -4.62 -16.41
CA TRP A 104 -31.90 -4.08 -16.52
C TRP A 104 -32.06 -3.06 -17.66
N VAL A 105 -30.95 -2.53 -18.18
CA VAL A 105 -30.91 -1.47 -19.20
C VAL A 105 -30.71 -2.03 -20.62
N LEU A 106 -30.09 -3.21 -20.74
CA LEU A 106 -29.94 -3.98 -21.98
C LEU A 106 -31.04 -5.03 -22.12
#